data_AF-A0A924D703-F1
#
_entry.id   AF-A0A924D703-F1
#
_cell.length_a   1.000
_cell.length_b   1.000
_cell.length_c   1.000
_cell.angle_alpha   90.00
_cell.angle_beta   90.00
_cell.angle_gamma   90.00
#
_symmetry.space_group_name_H-M   'P 1'
#
loop_
_entity.id
_entity.type
_entity.pdbx_description
1 polymer ?
#
loop_
_entity_poly.entity_id
_entity_poly.type
_entity_poly.pdbx_seq_one_letter_code
_entity_poly.pdbx_strand_id
1 'polypeptide(L)'
;MKQYLVQTIITPYSKKNLFGKRFMYFKDYYNQSSILSVYCLTLGYMYKDKIEFVLELLGNSKADLKSHIDGISKMAELIKKKLNNDTKNVHSLFVDTTVKHHLEVFYKNQNLDHNNIMDLSKIGNDKIPLEVVVTLSEMLIYSYIGFGFKYPELTEQLLTFKVDDALHELAIKSGLDIPKEKIELDVEANIKFAKELIKPFVTKYYSNLVSTLELE
;
A
#
# COMPACT_ATOMS: atom_id res chain seq x y z
N MET A 1 -7.85 -7.12 -10.57
CA MET A 1 -6.60 -6.49 -10.12
C MET A 1 -6.36 -6.61 -8.62
N LYS A 2 -7.31 -6.29 -7.72
CA LYS A 2 -7.04 -6.35 -6.26
C LYS A 2 -6.49 -7.70 -5.79
N GLN A 3 -7.11 -8.81 -6.22
CA GLN A 3 -6.67 -10.16 -5.87
C GLN A 3 -5.29 -10.45 -6.43
N TYR A 4 -5.01 -9.99 -7.66
CA TYR A 4 -3.68 -10.11 -8.26
C TYR A 4 -2.63 -9.33 -7.44
N LEU A 5 -2.90 -8.10 -7.02
CA LEU A 5 -1.98 -7.33 -6.19
C LEU A 5 -1.70 -8.03 -4.84
N VAL A 6 -2.73 -8.56 -4.18
CA VAL A 6 -2.57 -9.35 -2.95
C VAL A 6 -1.79 -10.65 -3.23
N GLN A 7 -2.02 -11.32 -4.36
CA GLN A 7 -1.27 -12.52 -4.73
C GLN A 7 0.20 -12.25 -5.03
N THR A 8 0.50 -11.11 -5.64
CA THR A 8 1.86 -10.74 -6.05
C THR A 8 2.68 -10.16 -4.90
N ILE A 9 2.09 -9.30 -4.05
CA ILE A 9 2.82 -8.59 -3.00
C ILE A 9 2.74 -9.31 -1.65
N ILE A 10 1.56 -9.80 -1.27
CA ILE A 10 1.31 -10.32 0.08
C ILE A 10 1.56 -11.84 0.13
N THR A 11 0.95 -12.59 -0.78
CA THR A 11 0.94 -14.06 -0.72
C THR A 11 2.32 -14.75 -0.75
N PRO A 12 3.39 -14.19 -1.37
CA PRO A 12 4.72 -14.81 -1.32
C PRO A 12 5.29 -14.95 0.10
N TYR A 13 4.82 -14.12 1.04
CA TYR A 13 5.23 -14.14 2.44
C TYR A 13 4.32 -15.01 3.33
N SER A 14 3.32 -15.65 2.74
CA SER A 14 2.45 -16.56 3.47
C SER A 14 3.19 -17.85 3.85
N LYS A 15 2.92 -18.32 5.06
CA LYS A 15 3.45 -19.56 5.64
C LYS A 15 2.30 -20.48 6.02
N LYS A 16 2.60 -21.75 6.28
CA LYS A 16 1.62 -22.77 6.68
C LYS A 16 2.02 -23.35 8.03
N ASN A 17 1.08 -23.44 8.96
CA ASN A 17 1.30 -24.19 10.20
C ASN A 17 1.32 -25.70 9.92
N LEU A 18 1.90 -26.49 10.84
CA LEU A 18 1.89 -27.96 10.77
C LEU A 18 0.48 -28.54 10.56
N PHE A 19 -0.56 -27.88 11.07
CA PHE A 19 -1.96 -28.32 10.97
C PHE A 19 -2.83 -27.44 10.06
N GLY A 20 -2.26 -26.91 8.98
CA GLY A 20 -3.03 -26.52 7.79
C GLY A 20 -3.41 -25.04 7.67
N LYS A 21 -3.60 -24.30 8.76
CA LYS A 21 -3.93 -22.87 8.68
C LYS A 21 -2.75 -22.05 8.15
N ARG A 22 -3.01 -21.19 7.16
CA ARG A 22 -2.02 -20.27 6.60
C ARG A 22 -1.93 -19.00 7.43
N PHE A 23 -0.72 -18.49 7.59
CA PHE A 23 -0.44 -17.29 8.37
C PHE A 23 0.61 -16.42 7.67
N MET A 24 0.81 -15.22 8.18
CA MET A 24 1.92 -14.34 7.85
C MET A 24 2.52 -13.82 9.16
N TYR A 25 3.81 -13.49 9.19
CA TYR A 25 4.38 -12.77 10.34
C TYR A 25 4.00 -11.30 10.27
N PHE A 26 3.71 -10.67 11.40
CA PHE A 26 3.29 -9.27 11.42
C PHE A 26 4.29 -8.33 10.74
N LYS A 27 5.60 -8.54 10.90
CA LYS A 27 6.64 -7.73 10.22
C LYS A 27 6.54 -7.81 8.69
N ASP A 28 6.25 -9.00 8.16
CA ASP A 28 6.12 -9.21 6.71
C ASP A 28 4.87 -8.47 6.23
N TYR A 29 3.76 -8.58 6.98
CA TYR A 29 2.53 -7.86 6.68
C TYR A 29 2.71 -6.35 6.71
N TYR A 30 3.36 -5.81 7.73
CA TYR A 30 3.64 -4.38 7.87
C TYR A 30 4.43 -3.87 6.66
N ASN A 31 5.55 -4.53 6.34
CA ASN A 31 6.42 -4.15 5.23
C ASN A 31 5.70 -4.23 3.88
N GLN A 32 5.02 -5.35 3.62
CA GLN A 32 4.31 -5.53 2.35
C GLN A 32 3.11 -4.62 2.20
N SER A 33 2.41 -4.28 3.30
CA SER A 33 1.31 -3.30 3.27
C SER A 33 1.83 -1.88 3.04
N SER A 34 2.99 -1.52 3.57
CA SER A 34 3.64 -0.24 3.27
C SER A 34 4.01 -0.15 1.78
N ILE A 35 4.56 -1.22 1.20
CA ILE A 35 4.88 -1.29 -0.24
C ILE A 35 3.61 -1.20 -1.09
N LEU A 36 2.60 -1.99 -0.73
CA LEU A 36 1.29 -1.98 -1.41
C LEU A 36 0.64 -0.59 -1.39
N SER A 37 0.80 0.14 -0.27
CA SER A 37 0.32 1.52 -0.12
C SER A 37 0.93 2.46 -1.17
N VAL A 38 2.25 2.39 -1.37
CA VAL A 38 2.96 3.21 -2.39
C VAL A 38 2.44 2.92 -3.78
N TYR A 39 2.35 1.64 -4.16
CA TYR A 39 1.84 1.26 -5.48
C TYR A 39 0.41 1.71 -5.71
N CYS A 40 -0.47 1.47 -4.73
CA CYS A 40 -1.89 1.83 -4.85
C CYS A 40 -2.10 3.34 -4.94
N LEU A 41 -1.38 4.11 -4.12
CA LEU A 41 -1.39 5.57 -4.16
C LEU A 41 -0.93 6.10 -5.53
N THR A 42 0.17 5.53 -6.04
CA THR A 42 0.72 5.89 -7.34
C THR A 42 -0.23 5.57 -8.49
N LEU A 43 -0.90 4.40 -8.46
CA LEU A 43 -1.90 4.03 -9.46
C LEU A 43 -3.08 5.00 -9.46
N GLY A 44 -3.58 5.38 -8.29
CA GLY A 44 -4.66 6.36 -8.17
C GLY A 44 -4.27 7.74 -8.73
N TYR A 45 -3.06 8.19 -8.42
CA TYR A 45 -2.52 9.47 -8.89
C TYR A 45 -2.31 9.51 -10.40
N MET A 46 -1.61 8.51 -10.93
CA MET A 46 -1.28 8.43 -12.35
C MET A 46 -2.54 8.36 -13.22
N TYR A 47 -3.52 7.56 -12.81
CA TYR A 47 -4.74 7.36 -13.57
C TYR A 47 -5.92 8.19 -13.05
N LYS A 48 -5.68 9.32 -12.38
CA LYS A 48 -6.75 10.17 -11.83
C LYS A 48 -7.78 10.59 -12.90
N ASP A 49 -7.32 10.86 -14.11
CA ASP A 49 -8.14 11.28 -15.26
C ASP A 49 -8.71 10.08 -16.06
N LYS A 50 -8.38 8.85 -15.64
CA LYS A 50 -8.75 7.57 -16.27
C LYS A 50 -9.22 6.56 -15.20
N ILE A 51 -9.75 7.06 -14.08
CA ILE A 51 -9.98 6.25 -12.88
C ILE A 51 -11.03 5.16 -13.12
N GLU A 52 -11.94 5.38 -14.07
CA GLU A 52 -12.96 4.43 -14.48
C GLU A 52 -12.36 3.11 -14.98
N PHE A 53 -11.27 3.16 -15.75
CA PHE A 53 -10.59 1.97 -16.23
C PHE A 53 -9.88 1.25 -15.08
N VAL A 54 -9.30 1.99 -14.13
CA VAL A 54 -8.71 1.40 -12.91
C VAL A 54 -9.80 0.72 -12.06
N LEU A 55 -10.97 1.34 -11.95
CA LEU A 55 -12.11 0.79 -11.22
C LEU A 55 -12.69 -0.46 -11.90
N GLU A 56 -12.67 -0.53 -13.23
CA GLU A 56 -12.99 -1.75 -13.98
C GLU A 56 -12.05 -2.90 -13.58
N LEU A 57 -10.76 -2.61 -13.40
CA LEU A 57 -9.78 -3.61 -12.96
C LEU A 57 -9.97 -4.04 -11.49
N LEU A 58 -10.57 -3.21 -10.63
CA LEU A 58 -10.75 -3.46 -9.19
C LEU A 58 -12.12 -4.03 -8.82
N GLY A 59 -13.13 -3.72 -9.62
CA GLY A 59 -14.55 -3.87 -9.29
C GLY A 59 -15.17 -5.17 -9.79
N ASN A 60 -16.44 -5.34 -9.43
CA ASN A 60 -17.31 -6.34 -10.05
C ASN A 60 -18.03 -5.68 -11.22
N SER A 61 -18.11 -6.35 -12.37
CA SER A 61 -18.73 -5.81 -13.59
C SER A 61 -20.21 -5.43 -13.45
N LYS A 62 -20.85 -5.81 -12.34
CA LYS A 62 -22.27 -5.52 -12.06
C LYS A 62 -22.54 -4.21 -11.31
N ALA A 63 -21.53 -3.60 -10.70
CA ALA A 63 -21.71 -2.37 -9.93
C ALA A 63 -21.58 -1.14 -10.83
N ASP A 64 -22.42 -0.13 -10.62
CA ASP A 64 -22.36 1.09 -11.39
C ASP A 64 -21.08 1.89 -11.06
N LEU A 65 -20.49 2.51 -12.09
CA LEU A 65 -19.22 3.24 -11.98
C LEU A 65 -19.27 4.40 -10.97
N LYS A 66 -20.39 5.13 -10.89
CA LYS A 66 -20.56 6.24 -9.94
C LYS A 66 -20.52 5.73 -8.52
N SER A 67 -21.19 4.62 -8.22
CA SER A 67 -21.13 3.98 -6.90
C SER A 67 -19.71 3.55 -6.52
N HIS A 68 -18.91 3.07 -7.47
CA HIS A 68 -17.50 2.77 -7.23
C HIS A 68 -16.68 4.03 -6.90
N ILE A 69 -16.82 5.09 -7.69
CA ILE A 69 -16.13 6.37 -7.48
C ILE A 69 -16.50 6.96 -6.11
N ASP A 70 -17.78 6.98 -5.76
CA ASP A 70 -18.26 7.47 -4.47
C ASP A 70 -17.68 6.64 -3.30
N GLY A 71 -17.60 5.32 -3.46
CA GLY A 71 -17.03 4.41 -2.48
C GLY A 71 -15.55 4.70 -2.20
N ILE A 72 -14.71 4.72 -3.24
CA ILE A 72 -13.27 4.99 -3.07
C ILE A 72 -13.03 6.42 -2.57
N SER A 73 -13.86 7.39 -2.98
CA SER A 73 -13.78 8.78 -2.55
C SER A 73 -14.06 8.97 -1.06
N LYS A 74 -14.99 8.19 -0.49
CA LYS A 74 -15.27 8.18 0.94
C LYS A 74 -14.13 7.53 1.72
N MET A 75 -13.55 6.44 1.22
CA MET A 75 -12.38 5.81 1.84
C MET A 75 -11.18 6.76 1.87
N ALA A 76 -10.95 7.49 0.77
CA ALA A 76 -9.91 8.52 0.68
C ALA A 76 -10.09 9.64 1.72
N GLU A 77 -11.32 10.12 1.92
CA GLU A 77 -11.61 11.12 2.95
C GLU A 77 -11.29 10.64 4.36
N LEU A 78 -11.55 9.36 4.66
CA LEU A 78 -11.22 8.78 5.96
C LEU A 78 -9.71 8.74 6.20
N ILE A 79 -8.90 8.49 5.17
CA ILE A 79 -7.44 8.61 5.25
C ILE A 79 -7.07 10.08 5.45
N LYS A 80 -7.60 11.00 4.64
CA LYS A 80 -7.28 12.43 4.71
C LYS A 80 -7.56 13.02 6.10
N LYS A 81 -8.64 12.62 6.76
CA LYS A 81 -9.01 13.09 8.11
C LYS A 81 -8.03 12.66 9.21
N LYS A 82 -7.22 11.63 8.96
CA LYS A 82 -6.23 11.11 9.92
C LYS A 82 -4.82 11.63 9.69
N LEU A 83 -4.61 12.43 8.63
CA LEU A 83 -3.32 13.09 8.39
C LEU A 83 -2.98 14.04 9.54
N ASN A 84 -1.71 14.04 9.93
CA ASN A 84 -1.15 15.00 10.86
C ASN A 84 -0.06 15.82 10.15
N ASN A 85 0.49 16.82 10.85
CA ASN A 85 1.53 17.70 10.30
C ASN A 85 2.88 17.01 10.10
N ASP A 86 3.09 15.84 10.70
CA ASP A 86 4.31 15.06 10.61
C ASP A 86 4.29 14.05 9.44
N THR A 87 3.16 13.92 8.74
CA THR A 87 3.04 13.05 7.57
C THR A 87 3.79 13.64 6.37
N LYS A 88 5.03 13.19 6.14
CA LYS A 88 5.95 13.72 5.11
C LYS A 88 6.11 12.84 3.89
N ASN A 89 5.73 11.56 4.00
CA ASN A 89 5.87 10.57 2.92
C ASN A 89 4.80 9.48 3.02
N VAL A 90 4.71 8.63 2.00
CA VAL A 90 3.72 7.53 1.98
C VAL A 90 3.84 6.58 3.17
N HIS A 91 5.05 6.33 3.67
CA HIS A 91 5.25 5.47 4.84
C HIS A 91 4.64 6.08 6.10
N SER A 92 4.89 7.36 6.36
CA SER A 92 4.24 8.08 7.46
C SER A 92 2.72 8.11 7.29
N LEU A 93 2.20 8.27 6.07
CA LEU A 93 0.76 8.19 5.81
C LEU A 93 0.21 6.81 6.21
N PHE A 94 0.91 5.74 5.86
CA PHE A 94 0.55 4.38 6.24
C PHE A 94 0.52 4.18 7.76
N VAL A 95 1.55 4.65 8.45
CA VAL A 95 1.63 4.61 9.91
C VAL A 95 0.46 5.36 10.55
N ASP A 96 0.24 6.61 10.14
CA ASP A 96 -0.73 7.53 10.76
C ASP A 96 -2.18 7.09 10.53
N THR A 97 -2.48 6.53 9.36
CA THR A 97 -3.86 6.31 8.92
C THR A 97 -4.32 4.86 9.05
N THR A 98 -3.39 3.92 8.93
CA THR A 98 -3.69 2.50 8.71
C THR A 98 -3.12 1.59 9.80
N VAL A 99 -1.84 1.71 10.13
CA VAL A 99 -1.15 0.75 11.03
C VAL A 99 -1.85 0.65 12.38
N LYS A 100 -2.20 1.80 12.99
CA LYS A 100 -2.91 1.82 14.27
C LYS A 100 -4.22 1.04 14.23
N HIS A 101 -5.01 1.21 13.16
CA HIS A 101 -6.27 0.49 13.02
C HIS A 101 -6.04 -1.01 12.85
N HIS A 102 -5.08 -1.42 12.03
CA HIS A 102 -4.78 -2.83 11.83
C HIS A 102 -4.25 -3.50 13.11
N LEU A 103 -3.37 -2.83 13.86
CA LEU A 103 -2.91 -3.28 15.17
C LEU A 103 -4.08 -3.50 16.14
N GLU A 104 -5.02 -2.55 16.21
CA GLU A 104 -6.22 -2.71 17.03
C GLU A 104 -7.08 -3.91 16.59
N VAL A 105 -7.25 -4.14 15.28
CA VAL A 105 -7.99 -5.28 14.75
C VAL A 105 -7.31 -6.60 15.12
N PHE A 106 -6.00 -6.73 14.92
CA PHE A 106 -5.30 -7.96 15.26
C PHE A 106 -5.26 -8.22 16.76
N TYR A 107 -5.07 -7.18 17.58
CA TYR A 107 -5.10 -7.29 19.04
C TYR A 107 -6.48 -7.74 19.54
N LYS A 108 -7.56 -7.12 19.06
CA LYS A 108 -8.94 -7.51 19.43
C LYS A 108 -9.27 -8.95 19.02
N ASN A 109 -8.68 -9.43 17.93
CA ASN A 109 -8.82 -10.81 17.47
C ASN A 109 -7.81 -11.79 18.11
N GLN A 110 -7.06 -11.35 19.15
CA GLN A 110 -6.05 -12.14 19.86
C GLN A 110 -4.98 -12.73 18.94
N ASN A 111 -4.61 -11.99 17.89
CA ASN A 111 -3.52 -12.37 16.98
C ASN A 111 -2.20 -11.69 17.32
N LEU A 112 -2.24 -10.63 18.13
CA LEU A 112 -1.07 -9.92 18.66
C LEU A 112 -1.24 -9.71 20.16
N ASP A 113 -0.13 -9.72 20.87
CA ASP A 113 -0.10 -9.46 22.31
C ASP A 113 -0.10 -7.96 22.65
N HIS A 114 0.24 -7.11 21.67
CA HIS A 114 0.29 -5.65 21.79
C HIS A 114 -0.37 -4.97 20.58
N ASN A 115 -0.87 -3.74 20.80
CA ASN A 115 -1.50 -2.91 19.76
C ASN A 115 -0.79 -1.56 19.53
N ASN A 116 0.43 -1.40 20.06
CA ASN A 116 1.20 -0.17 19.95
C ASN A 116 2.30 -0.33 18.89
N ILE A 117 2.43 0.64 18.00
CA ILE A 117 3.48 0.65 16.98
C ILE A 117 4.89 0.72 17.58
N MET A 118 5.05 1.27 18.78
CA MET A 118 6.34 1.27 19.48
C MET A 118 6.80 -0.13 19.90
N ASP A 119 5.88 -1.10 19.94
CA ASP A 119 6.17 -2.50 20.26
C ASP A 119 6.43 -3.36 19.01
N LEU A 120 6.64 -2.77 17.84
CA LEU A 120 6.89 -3.47 16.57
C LEU A 120 7.95 -4.58 16.68
N SER A 121 9.02 -4.34 17.42
CA SER A 121 10.09 -5.33 17.64
C SER A 121 9.64 -6.55 18.46
N LYS A 122 8.62 -6.39 19.32
CA LYS A 122 8.05 -7.46 20.14
C LYS A 122 7.04 -8.29 19.34
N ILE A 123 6.19 -7.63 18.55
CA ILE A 123 5.10 -8.28 17.80
C ILE A 123 5.49 -8.74 16.40
N GLY A 124 6.68 -8.37 15.90
CA GLY A 124 7.05 -8.62 14.50
C GLY A 124 7.03 -10.09 14.08
N ASN A 125 7.21 -11.02 15.03
CA ASN A 125 7.18 -12.47 14.78
C ASN A 125 5.84 -13.12 15.16
N ASP A 126 4.84 -12.33 15.55
CA ASP A 126 3.50 -12.85 15.83
C ASP A 126 2.84 -13.32 14.53
N LYS A 127 2.07 -14.40 14.63
CA LYS A 127 1.43 -15.05 13.50
C LYS A 127 0.02 -14.50 13.33
N ILE A 128 -0.21 -13.79 12.25
CA ILE A 128 -1.54 -13.30 11.88
C ILE A 128 -2.19 -14.20 10.82
N PRO A 129 -3.50 -14.52 10.94
CA PRO A 129 -4.20 -15.36 9.96
C PRO A 129 -4.19 -14.73 8.56
N LEU A 130 -3.90 -15.53 7.53
CA LEU A 130 -3.81 -15.03 6.16
C LEU A 130 -5.15 -14.46 5.65
N GLU A 131 -6.28 -15.02 6.10
CA GLU A 131 -7.62 -14.54 5.74
C GLU A 131 -7.83 -13.07 6.15
N VAL A 132 -7.46 -12.73 7.39
CA VAL A 132 -7.55 -11.36 7.91
C VAL A 132 -6.61 -10.43 7.16
N VAL A 133 -5.38 -10.90 6.89
CA VAL A 133 -4.39 -10.17 6.09
C VAL A 133 -4.96 -9.80 4.72
N VAL A 134 -5.53 -10.77 4.00
CA VAL A 134 -6.11 -10.55 2.66
C VAL A 134 -7.21 -9.49 2.72
N THR A 135 -8.14 -9.60 3.68
CA THR A 135 -9.24 -8.62 3.81
C THR A 135 -8.72 -7.21 4.07
N LEU A 136 -7.79 -7.04 5.00
CA LEU A 136 -7.22 -5.72 5.31
C LEU A 136 -6.41 -5.15 4.13
N SER A 137 -5.67 -6.00 3.41
CA SER A 137 -4.95 -5.60 2.19
C SER A 137 -5.90 -5.16 1.07
N GLU A 138 -7.05 -5.82 0.90
CA GLU A 138 -8.05 -5.35 -0.08
C GLU A 138 -8.60 -3.97 0.26
N MET A 139 -8.91 -3.71 1.54
CA MET A 139 -9.37 -2.40 1.99
C MET A 139 -8.31 -1.32 1.80
N LEU A 140 -7.04 -1.66 2.08
CA LEU A 140 -5.90 -0.79 1.83
C LEU A 140 -5.81 -0.38 0.36
N ILE A 141 -5.92 -1.35 -0.56
CA ILE A 141 -5.85 -1.09 -2.01
C ILE A 141 -6.87 -0.03 -2.43
N TYR A 142 -8.14 -0.21 -2.06
CA TYR A 142 -9.19 0.75 -2.41
C TYR A 142 -8.94 2.13 -1.80
N SER A 143 -8.53 2.17 -0.53
CA SER A 143 -8.35 3.43 0.18
C SER A 143 -7.19 4.24 -0.40
N TYR A 144 -6.08 3.59 -0.74
CA TYR A 144 -4.90 4.27 -1.28
C TYR A 144 -5.05 4.64 -2.76
N ILE A 145 -5.69 3.80 -3.58
CA ILE A 145 -6.07 4.20 -4.95
C ILE A 145 -7.02 5.39 -4.91
N GLY A 146 -8.03 5.34 -4.03
CA GLY A 146 -8.95 6.46 -3.82
C GLY A 146 -8.24 7.73 -3.39
N PHE A 147 -7.25 7.63 -2.49
CA PHE A 147 -6.48 8.78 -2.03
C PHE A 147 -5.66 9.41 -3.16
N GLY A 148 -4.94 8.59 -3.92
CA GLY A 148 -4.17 9.04 -5.09
C GLY A 148 -5.03 9.76 -6.13
N PHE A 149 -6.21 9.19 -6.41
CA PHE A 149 -7.19 9.77 -7.32
C PHE A 149 -7.76 11.10 -6.84
N LYS A 150 -8.20 11.15 -5.57
CA LYS A 150 -8.97 12.28 -5.04
C LYS A 150 -8.10 13.46 -4.58
N TYR A 151 -6.85 13.19 -4.18
CA TYR A 151 -5.93 14.18 -3.64
C TYR A 151 -4.59 14.14 -4.38
N PRO A 152 -4.56 14.47 -5.68
CA PRO A 152 -3.35 14.29 -6.49
C PRO A 152 -2.19 15.19 -6.05
N GLU A 153 -2.43 16.43 -5.64
CA GLU A 153 -1.37 17.35 -5.21
C GLU A 153 -0.71 16.89 -3.91
N LEU A 154 -1.51 16.40 -2.95
CA LEU A 154 -0.99 15.81 -1.72
C LEU A 154 -0.24 14.51 -1.99
N THR A 155 -0.72 13.74 -2.97
CA THR A 155 -0.07 12.50 -3.38
C THR A 155 1.30 12.76 -3.98
N GLU A 156 1.42 13.74 -4.86
CA GLU A 156 2.70 14.14 -5.45
C GLU A 156 3.71 14.54 -4.37
N GLN A 157 3.29 15.33 -3.38
CA GLN A 157 4.13 15.69 -2.23
C GLN A 157 4.61 14.46 -1.45
N LEU A 158 3.71 13.50 -1.19
CA LEU A 158 4.04 12.30 -0.41
C LEU A 158 4.93 11.31 -1.16
N LEU A 159 4.84 11.28 -2.49
CA LEU A 159 5.70 10.47 -3.36
C LEU A 159 7.09 11.08 -3.54
N THR A 160 7.21 12.41 -3.40
CA THR A 160 8.47 13.13 -3.51
C THR A 160 9.16 13.18 -2.16
N PHE A 161 9.67 12.04 -1.69
CA PHE A 161 10.42 11.99 -0.43
C PHE A 161 11.93 12.15 -0.68
N LYS A 162 12.53 13.10 0.05
CA LYS A 162 13.98 13.26 0.14
C LYS A 162 14.44 12.89 1.54
N VAL A 163 15.45 12.03 1.62
CA VAL A 163 16.12 11.71 2.90
C VAL A 163 16.80 12.98 3.40
N ASP A 164 16.64 13.28 4.69
CA ASP A 164 17.37 14.37 5.34
C ASP A 164 18.88 14.07 5.32
N ASP A 165 19.63 15.00 4.73
CA ASP A 165 21.07 14.90 4.52
C ASP A 165 21.85 14.66 5.82
N ALA A 166 21.48 15.35 6.89
CA ALA A 166 22.16 15.25 8.17
C ALA A 166 21.90 13.90 8.83
N LEU A 167 20.67 13.39 8.76
CA LEU A 167 20.33 12.06 9.27
C LEU A 167 21.02 10.95 8.47
N HIS A 168 21.10 11.07 7.14
CA HIS A 168 21.79 10.10 6.29
C HIS A 168 23.29 10.03 6.64
N GLU A 169 23.94 11.19 6.74
CA GLU A 169 25.34 11.24 7.16
C GLU A 169 25.56 10.69 8.57
N LEU A 170 24.67 11.01 9.51
CA LEU A 170 24.76 10.51 10.88
C LEU A 170 24.66 8.98 10.91
N ALA A 171 23.75 8.40 10.13
CA ALA A 171 23.59 6.95 10.03
C ALA A 171 24.86 6.27 9.47
N ILE A 172 25.45 6.80 8.39
CA ILE A 172 26.73 6.32 7.85
C ILE A 172 27.85 6.45 8.90
N LYS A 173 27.97 7.62 9.54
CA LYS A 173 28.98 7.90 10.58
C LYS A 173 28.83 6.97 11.80
N SER A 174 27.60 6.52 12.08
CA SER A 174 27.30 5.57 13.16
C SER A 174 27.62 4.12 12.81
N GLY A 175 28.12 3.84 11.60
CA GLY A 175 28.48 2.50 11.16
C GLY A 175 27.29 1.65 10.69
N LEU A 176 26.13 2.27 10.43
CA LEU A 176 25.00 1.56 9.81
C LEU A 176 25.34 1.24 8.34
N ASP A 177 25.06 0.01 7.94
CA ASP A 177 25.25 -0.47 6.56
C ASP A 177 24.14 0.06 5.66
N ILE A 178 24.28 1.34 5.28
CA ILE A 178 23.37 2.01 4.34
C ILE A 178 24.15 2.49 3.10
N PRO A 179 23.51 2.51 1.92
CA PRO A 179 24.16 3.00 0.70
C PRO A 179 24.70 4.41 0.89
N LYS A 180 25.91 4.67 0.35
CA LYS A 180 26.47 6.04 0.34
C LYS A 180 25.70 6.96 -0.60
N GLU A 181 25.17 6.39 -1.67
CA GLU A 181 24.33 7.08 -2.64
C GLU A 181 22.93 7.27 -2.06
N LYS A 182 22.45 8.52 -2.07
CA LYS A 182 21.09 8.81 -1.62
C LYS A 182 20.10 8.23 -2.63
N ILE A 183 19.13 7.51 -2.11
CA ILE A 183 17.99 7.06 -2.91
C ILE A 183 16.99 8.23 -2.93
N GLU A 184 16.99 9.00 -4.02
CA GLU A 184 15.87 9.88 -4.36
C GLU A 184 14.89 9.09 -5.22
N LEU A 185 13.73 8.77 -4.66
CA LEU A 185 12.61 8.26 -5.45
C LEU A 185 11.74 9.46 -5.82
N ASP A 186 11.75 9.79 -7.10
CA ASP A 186 10.80 10.75 -7.65
C ASP A 186 9.48 10.06 -8.04
N VAL A 187 8.53 10.88 -8.48
CA VAL A 187 7.21 10.43 -8.90
C VAL A 187 7.30 9.51 -10.13
N GLU A 188 8.24 9.78 -11.05
CA GLU A 188 8.39 9.02 -12.29
C GLU A 188 8.87 7.59 -12.03
N ALA A 189 9.84 7.41 -11.12
CA ALA A 189 10.31 6.09 -10.70
C ALA A 189 9.18 5.27 -10.07
N ASN A 190 8.39 5.87 -9.17
CA ASN A 190 7.23 5.22 -8.57
C ASN A 190 6.19 4.82 -9.64
N ILE A 191 5.91 5.70 -10.60
CA ILE A 191 4.99 5.43 -11.72
C ILE A 191 5.48 4.23 -12.52
N LYS A 192 6.77 4.19 -12.89
CA LYS A 192 7.35 3.08 -13.64
C LYS A 192 7.14 1.75 -12.90
N PHE A 193 7.49 1.69 -11.62
CA PHE A 193 7.32 0.45 -10.85
C PHE A 193 5.85 0.05 -10.69
N ALA A 194 4.94 1.01 -10.51
CA ALA A 194 3.51 0.74 -10.43
C ALA A 194 2.96 0.18 -11.76
N LYS A 195 3.40 0.70 -12.91
CA LYS A 195 3.04 0.18 -14.24
C LYS A 195 3.58 -1.23 -14.44
N GLU A 196 4.86 -1.47 -14.16
CA GLU A 196 5.49 -2.80 -14.27
C GLU A 196 4.76 -3.85 -13.43
N LEU A 197 4.27 -3.48 -12.25
CA LEU A 197 3.51 -4.36 -11.36
C LEU A 197 2.18 -4.82 -11.99
N ILE A 198 1.41 -3.90 -12.58
CA ILE A 198 0.07 -4.22 -13.11
C ILE A 198 0.08 -4.71 -14.56
N LYS A 199 1.12 -4.40 -15.34
CA LYS A 199 1.24 -4.74 -16.76
C LYS A 199 0.95 -6.23 -17.04
N PRO A 200 1.54 -7.22 -16.35
CA PRO A 200 1.27 -8.63 -16.61
C PRO A 200 -0.21 -9.01 -16.45
N PHE A 201 -0.90 -8.40 -15.46
CA PHE A 201 -2.32 -8.65 -15.22
C PHE A 201 -3.19 -8.03 -16.33
N VAL A 202 -2.93 -6.77 -16.69
CA VAL A 202 -3.71 -6.07 -17.70
C VAL A 202 -3.51 -6.71 -19.07
N THR A 203 -2.27 -7.00 -19.47
CA THR A 203 -1.98 -7.66 -20.75
C THR A 203 -2.68 -9.01 -20.88
N LYS A 204 -2.74 -9.79 -19.79
CA LYS A 204 -3.33 -11.14 -19.82
C LYS A 204 -4.85 -11.14 -19.83
N TYR A 205 -5.50 -10.25 -19.08
CA TYR A 205 -6.95 -10.33 -18.83
C TYR A 205 -7.76 -9.15 -19.37
N TYR A 206 -7.10 -8.04 -19.71
CA TYR A 206 -7.70 -6.78 -20.16
C TYR A 206 -6.84 -6.15 -21.26
N SER A 207 -6.51 -6.93 -22.29
CA SER A 207 -5.58 -6.51 -23.35
C SER A 207 -6.05 -5.24 -24.07
N ASN A 208 -7.36 -5.00 -24.14
CA ASN A 208 -7.97 -3.79 -24.67
C ASN A 208 -7.67 -2.52 -23.85
N LEU A 209 -7.20 -2.66 -22.60
CA LEU A 209 -6.86 -1.53 -21.73
C LEU A 209 -5.36 -1.22 -21.68
N VAL A 210 -4.50 -2.02 -22.33
CA VAL A 210 -3.03 -1.84 -22.28
C VAL A 210 -2.62 -0.46 -22.81
N SER A 211 -3.09 -0.08 -24.00
CA SER A 211 -2.78 1.23 -24.59
C SER A 211 -3.45 2.37 -23.83
N THR A 212 -4.70 2.18 -23.38
CA THR A 212 -5.44 3.19 -22.58
C THR A 212 -4.71 3.53 -21.28
N LEU A 213 -4.12 2.53 -20.63
CA LEU A 213 -3.36 2.67 -19.40
C LEU A 213 -1.86 2.91 -19.64
N GLU A 214 -1.44 3.08 -20.90
CA GLU A 214 -0.04 3.37 -21.26
C GLU A 214 0.95 2.36 -20.66
N LEU A 215 0.64 1.07 -20.81
CA LEU A 215 1.40 -0.06 -20.26
C LEU A 215 2.29 -0.76 -21.30
N GLU A 216 2.50 -0.16 -22.48
CA GLU A 216 3.30 -0.75 -23.57
C GLU A 216 4.79 -0.85 -23.24
#